data_AF-A0A817SZ37-F1
#
_entry.id   AF-A0A817SZ37-F1
#
_cell.length_a   1.000
_cell.length_b   1.000
_cell.length_c   1.000
_cell.angle_alpha   90.00
_cell.angle_beta   90.00
_cell.angle_gamma   90.00
#
_symmetry.space_group_name_H-M   'P 1'
#
loop_
_entity.id
_entity.type
_entity.pdbx_description
1 polymer ?
#
loop_
_entity_poly.entity_id
_entity_poly.type
_entity_poly.pdbx_seq_one_letter_code
_entity_poly.pdbx_strand_id
1 'polypeptide(L)'
;QRFYTKHNNSITCVNIHQYQSLVASSEIPSSKSNQRAIIHVWDHVKLRTITEIRKDQFGSNISLLSFSPKTDDDLILIISRDKPKIVLFIDWKRNELIYSITVSVIQ
;
A
#
# COMPACT_ATOMS: atom_id res chain seq x y z
N GLN A 1 -12.31 -14.76 -16.80
CA GLN A 1 -11.77 -13.85 -15.76
C GLN A 1 -10.35 -14.29 -15.44
N ARG A 2 -9.46 -13.37 -15.00
CA ARG A 2 -8.12 -13.72 -14.52
C ARG A 2 -7.93 -13.15 -13.12
N PHE A 3 -7.11 -13.79 -12.30
CA PHE A 3 -7.05 -13.49 -10.86
C PHE A 3 -5.60 -13.30 -10.39
N TYR A 4 -5.37 -12.24 -9.62
CA TYR A 4 -4.15 -12.07 -8.84
C TYR A 4 -4.35 -12.70 -7.46
N THR A 5 -3.66 -13.81 -7.18
CA THR A 5 -3.91 -14.68 -6.02
C THR A 5 -2.77 -14.66 -4.98
N LYS A 6 -2.02 -13.55 -4.91
CA LYS A 6 -0.89 -13.42 -3.98
C LYS A 6 -1.27 -12.83 -2.62
N HIS A 7 -2.46 -12.25 -2.51
CA HIS A 7 -3.01 -11.89 -1.20
C HIS A 7 -3.43 -13.14 -0.45
N ASN A 8 -3.13 -13.19 0.84
CA ASN A 8 -3.49 -14.31 1.73
C ASN A 8 -4.70 -13.97 2.59
N ASN A 9 -5.11 -12.71 2.61
CA ASN A 9 -6.17 -12.20 3.46
C ASN A 9 -7.09 -11.25 2.69
N SER A 10 -8.11 -10.72 3.36
CA SER A 10 -9.06 -9.78 2.78
C SER A 10 -8.39 -8.50 2.28
N ILE A 11 -8.58 -8.20 1.00
CA ILE A 11 -8.13 -6.96 0.38
C ILE A 11 -8.96 -5.79 0.91
N THR A 12 -8.30 -4.68 1.25
CA THR A 12 -8.97 -3.48 1.81
C THR A 12 -8.94 -2.25 0.94
N CYS A 13 -7.90 -2.08 0.14
CA CYS A 13 -7.74 -0.95 -0.75
C CYS A 13 -7.13 -1.43 -2.06
N VAL A 14 -7.52 -0.78 -3.15
CA VAL A 14 -6.97 -0.99 -4.49
C VAL A 14 -6.87 0.37 -5.18
N ASN A 15 -5.76 0.61 -5.87
CA ASN A 15 -5.57 1.77 -6.72
C ASN A 15 -4.87 1.33 -8.01
N ILE A 16 -5.28 1.88 -9.15
CA ILE A 16 -4.72 1.55 -10.47
C ILE A 16 -3.85 2.72 -10.91
N HIS A 17 -2.65 2.41 -11.38
CA HIS A 17 -1.76 3.44 -11.93
C HIS A 17 -2.34 3.99 -13.23
N GLN A 18 -2.38 5.31 -13.39
CA GLN A 18 -3.06 5.96 -14.52
C GLN A 18 -2.45 5.61 -15.89
N TYR A 19 -1.12 5.46 -15.96
CA TYR A 19 -0.39 5.30 -17.23
C TYR A 19 0.32 3.94 -17.43
N GLN A 20 0.45 3.12 -16.39
CA GLN A 20 1.21 1.88 -16.42
C GLN A 20 0.26 0.73 -16.08
N SER A 21 0.61 -0.50 -16.46
CA SER A 21 -0.20 -1.69 -16.16
C SER A 21 -0.13 -2.12 -14.68
N LEU A 22 0.02 -1.17 -13.75
CA LEU A 22 0.26 -1.42 -12.34
C LEU A 22 -0.98 -1.21 -11.49
N VAL A 23 -1.08 -2.02 -10.44
CA VAL A 23 -2.10 -1.95 -9.40
C VAL A 23 -1.39 -1.98 -8.05
N ALA A 24 -1.79 -1.09 -7.14
CA ALA A 24 -1.44 -1.15 -5.73
C ALA A 24 -2.63 -1.72 -4.96
N SER A 25 -2.44 -2.78 -4.18
CA SER A 25 -3.50 -3.35 -3.33
C SER A 25 -2.98 -3.72 -1.96
N SER A 26 -3.78 -3.45 -0.92
CA SER A 26 -3.46 -3.79 0.47
C SER A 26 -4.34 -4.91 1.00
N GLU A 27 -3.83 -5.69 1.93
CA GLU A 27 -4.61 -6.63 2.73
C GLU A 27 -4.61 -6.28 4.22
N ILE A 28 -5.71 -6.63 4.91
CA ILE A 28 -5.72 -6.72 6.37
C ILE A 28 -5.01 -8.01 6.76
N PRO A 29 -4.02 -7.96 7.65
CA PRO A 29 -3.37 -9.17 8.13
C PRO A 29 -4.34 -10.04 8.95
N SER A 30 -4.05 -11.33 9.03
CA SER A 30 -4.82 -12.24 9.88
C SER A 30 -4.82 -11.77 11.35
N SER A 31 -5.86 -12.10 12.12
CA SER A 31 -6.05 -11.69 13.53
C SER A 31 -4.94 -12.12 14.51
N LYS A 32 -3.85 -12.71 14.03
CA LYS A 32 -2.65 -12.98 14.82
C LYS A 32 -2.03 -11.63 15.19
N SER A 33 -1.95 -11.35 16.49
CA SER A 33 -1.39 -10.11 17.02
C SER A 33 0.00 -9.82 16.40
N ASN A 34 0.25 -8.55 16.11
CA ASN A 34 1.50 -8.00 15.55
C ASN A 34 1.73 -8.14 14.03
N GLN A 35 0.76 -8.61 13.26
CA GLN A 35 0.87 -8.51 11.80
C GLN A 35 0.48 -7.10 11.31
N ARG A 36 1.23 -6.59 10.33
CA ARG A 36 1.01 -5.29 9.68
C ARG A 36 0.40 -5.49 8.30
N ALA A 37 -0.26 -4.46 7.78
CA ALA A 37 -0.77 -4.52 6.42
C ALA A 37 0.37 -4.78 5.42
N ILE A 38 0.07 -5.58 4.39
CA ILE A 38 0.98 -5.84 3.28
C ILE A 38 0.40 -5.16 2.05
N ILE A 39 1.23 -4.44 1.31
CA ILE A 39 0.85 -3.80 0.05
C ILE A 39 1.59 -4.48 -1.09
N HIS A 40 0.85 -4.87 -2.11
CA HIS A 40 1.39 -5.36 -3.36
C HIS A 40 1.28 -4.28 -4.42
N VAL A 41 2.39 -3.97 -5.08
CA VAL A 41 2.40 -3.35 -6.41
C VAL A 41 2.58 -4.45 -7.44
N TRP A 42 1.61 -4.64 -8.33
CA TRP A 42 1.57 -5.76 -9.26
C TRP A 42 1.09 -5.36 -10.65
N ASP A 43 1.55 -6.10 -11.66
CA ASP A 43 1.20 -5.87 -13.05
C ASP A 43 -0.11 -6.62 -13.39
N HIS A 44 -1.17 -5.91 -13.80
CA HIS A 44 -2.47 -6.53 -14.08
C HIS A 44 -2.56 -7.25 -15.42
N VAL A 45 -1.62 -6.99 -16.34
CA VAL A 45 -1.52 -7.71 -17.61
C VAL A 45 -0.79 -9.04 -17.40
N LYS A 46 0.27 -9.05 -16.59
CA LYS A 46 1.09 -10.24 -16.32
C LYS A 46 0.68 -11.02 -15.07
N LEU A 47 -0.16 -10.42 -14.20
CA LEU A 47 -0.56 -10.96 -12.90
C LEU A 47 0.62 -11.33 -12.00
N ARG A 48 1.67 -10.52 -12.04
CA ARG A 48 2.89 -10.73 -11.25
C ARG A 48 3.08 -9.60 -10.26
N THR A 49 3.52 -9.94 -9.06
CA THR A 49 4.00 -8.96 -8.09
C THR A 49 5.27 -8.30 -8.62
N ILE A 50 5.32 -6.98 -8.56
CA ILE A 50 6.48 -6.17 -8.90
C ILE A 50 7.23 -5.81 -7.61
N THR A 51 6.49 -5.26 -6.64
CA THR A 51 7.02 -4.96 -5.31
C THR A 51 6.03 -5.40 -4.24
N GLU A 52 6.57 -5.95 -3.16
CA GLU A 52 5.84 -6.20 -1.94
C GLU A 52 6.38 -5.25 -0.86
N ILE A 53 5.52 -4.35 -0.39
CA ILE A 53 5.88 -3.30 0.56
C ILE A 53 5.43 -3.76 1.94
N ARG A 54 6.40 -3.85 2.86
CA ARG A 54 6.21 -4.07 4.29
C ARG A 54 7.00 -3.01 5.05
N LYS A 55 6.31 -2.23 5.87
CA LYS A 55 6.91 -1.18 6.68
C LYS A 55 6.41 -1.27 8.10
N ASP A 56 7.30 -1.04 9.06
CA ASP A 56 6.96 -1.07 10.47
C ASP A 56 6.01 0.07 10.86
N GLN A 57 6.02 1.15 10.05
CA GLN A 57 5.15 2.31 10.16
C GLN A 57 3.72 2.03 9.69
N PHE A 58 3.46 0.90 9.02
CA PHE A 58 2.09 0.52 8.68
C PHE A 58 1.32 0.14 9.93
N GLY A 59 0.10 0.66 10.01
CA GLY A 59 -0.90 0.07 10.86
C GLY A 59 -1.35 -1.30 10.36
N SER A 60 -2.29 -1.90 11.08
CA SER A 60 -2.95 -3.14 10.68
C SER A 60 -3.92 -2.92 9.51
N ASN A 61 -4.40 -1.70 9.32
CA ASN A 61 -5.47 -1.41 8.37
C ASN A 61 -5.17 -0.17 7.53
N ILE A 62 -4.98 -0.37 6.23
CA ILE A 62 -4.87 0.73 5.26
C ILE A 62 -6.26 1.20 4.85
N SER A 63 -6.48 2.52 4.88
CA SER A 63 -7.70 3.17 4.38
C SER A 63 -7.60 3.69 2.96
N LEU A 64 -6.39 4.01 2.50
CA LEU A 64 -6.18 4.61 1.18
C LEU A 64 -4.81 4.27 0.63
N LEU A 65 -4.77 3.98 -0.67
CA LEU A 65 -3.59 3.88 -1.51
C LEU A 65 -3.79 4.79 -2.71
N SER A 66 -2.75 5.53 -3.11
CA SER A 66 -2.76 6.29 -4.36
C SER A 66 -1.38 6.35 -4.96
N PHE A 67 -1.25 6.01 -6.25
CA PHE A 67 -0.06 6.38 -7.01
C PHE A 67 0.07 7.90 -7.13
N SER A 68 1.29 8.38 -7.30
CA SER A 68 1.54 9.75 -7.75
C SER A 68 0.92 9.96 -9.15
N PRO A 69 0.31 11.13 -9.42
CA PRO A 69 -0.21 11.45 -10.73
C PRO A 69 0.89 11.80 -11.75
N LYS A 70 2.13 12.05 -11.30
CA LYS A 70 3.28 12.30 -12.18
C LYS A 70 3.85 10.97 -12.67
N THR A 71 4.02 10.83 -13.98
CA THR A 71 4.47 9.59 -14.64
C THR A 71 5.83 9.09 -14.18
N ASP A 72 6.68 10.00 -13.74
CA ASP A 72 8.09 9.72 -13.43
C ASP A 72 8.34 9.53 -11.93
N ASP A 73 7.32 9.76 -11.10
CA ASP A 73 7.42 9.59 -9.65
C ASP A 73 6.94 8.19 -9.29
N ASP A 74 7.86 7.34 -8.84
CA ASP A 74 7.57 6.01 -8.34
C ASP A 74 7.03 6.04 -6.91
N LEU A 75 6.15 7.00 -6.60
CA LEU A 75 5.60 7.22 -5.26
C LEU A 75 4.19 6.64 -5.11
N ILE A 76 3.95 6.03 -3.95
CA ILE A 76 2.60 5.71 -3.45
C ILE A 76 2.37 6.42 -2.13
N LEU A 77 1.22 7.10 -2.04
CA LEU A 77 0.63 7.61 -0.81
C LEU A 77 -0.14 6.49 -0.09
N ILE A 78 0.08 6.38 1.22
CA ILE A 78 -0.57 5.37 2.08
C ILE A 78 -1.13 6.06 3.32
N ILE A 79 -2.39 5.80 3.65
CA ILE A 79 -3.02 6.28 4.88
C ILE A 79 -3.51 5.10 5.71
N SER A 80 -3.02 4.99 6.95
CA SER A 80 -3.45 3.96 7.91
C SER A 80 -4.65 4.43 8.75
N ARG A 81 -5.57 3.52 9.10
CA ARG A 81 -6.72 3.78 9.99
C ARG A 81 -6.37 3.71 11.47
N ASP A 82 -5.30 3.01 11.81
CA ASP A 82 -4.86 2.86 13.20
C ASP A 82 -4.55 4.23 13.82
N LYS A 83 -4.63 4.33 15.16
CA LYS A 83 -4.26 5.54 15.91
C LYS A 83 -2.80 5.42 16.38
N PRO A 84 -1.97 6.47 16.24
CA PRO A 84 -2.24 7.73 15.55
C PRO A 84 -2.38 7.52 14.04
N LYS A 85 -3.13 8.40 13.35
CA LYS A 85 -3.25 8.30 11.88
C LYS A 85 -1.91 8.64 11.26
N ILE A 86 -1.41 7.78 10.38
CA ILE A 86 -0.12 8.00 9.71
C ILE A 86 -0.34 8.10 8.21
N VAL A 87 0.30 9.09 7.59
CA VAL A 87 0.39 9.29 6.15
C VAL A 87 1.83 9.01 5.73
N LEU A 88 2.02 8.08 4.79
CA LEU A 88 3.33 7.68 4.29
C LEU A 88 3.44 7.93 2.79
N PHE A 89 4.62 8.36 2.36
CA PHE A 89 5.02 8.42 0.96
C PHE A 89 6.17 7.44 0.76
N ILE A 90 5.97 6.46 -0.11
CA ILE A 90 6.94 5.39 -0.36
C ILE A 90 7.32 5.37 -1.83
N ASP A 91 8.62 5.34 -2.11
CA ASP A 91 9.12 4.92 -3.42
C ASP A 91 8.91 3.41 -3.54
N TRP A 92 7.92 3.01 -4.35
CA TRP A 92 7.52 1.61 -4.45
C TRP A 92 8.44 0.80 -5.36
N LYS A 93 9.24 1.41 -6.23
CA LYS A 93 10.25 0.68 -7.01
C LYS A 93 11.45 0.34 -6.14
N ARG A 94 11.89 1.29 -5.32
CA ARG A 94 13.06 1.15 -4.43
C ARG A 94 12.69 0.56 -3.07
N ASN A 95 11.38 0.44 -2.78
CA ASN A 95 10.85 0.05 -1.48
C ASN A 95 11.41 0.94 -0.35
N GLU A 96 11.45 2.25 -0.58
CA GLU A 96 12.06 3.25 0.30
C GLU A 96 11.00 4.16 0.90
N LEU A 97 11.04 4.38 2.23
CA LEU A 97 10.17 5.36 2.88
C LEU A 97 10.76 6.76 2.63
N ILE A 98 10.01 7.62 1.95
CA ILE A 98 10.46 8.99 1.63
C ILE A 98 9.99 9.98 2.68
N TYR A 99 8.71 9.93 3.04
CA TYR A 99 8.13 10.78 4.08
C TYR A 99 7.16 10.02 4.96
N SER A 100 7.14 10.36 6.24
CA SER A 100 6.19 9.87 7.23
C SER A 100 5.63 11.02 8.03
N ILE A 101 4.31 11.15 8.07
CA ILE A 101 3.59 12.20 8.78
C ILE A 101 2.64 11.53 9.76
N THR A 102 2.84 11.80 11.05
CA THR A 102 1.94 11.35 12.12
C THR A 102 0.94 12.47 12.43
N VAL A 103 -0.34 12.18 12.26
CA VAL A 103 -1.44 13.10 12.54
C VAL A 103 -2.01 12.78 13.93
N SER A 104 -1.70 13.64 14.90
CA SER A 104 -2.32 13.68 16.21
C SER A 104 -3.41 14.75 16.25
N VAL A 105 -4.54 14.43 16.88
CA VAL A 105 -5.54 15.45 17.24
C VAL A 105 -5.11 16.02 18.59
N ILE A 106 -4.83 17.31 18.63
CA ILE A 106 -4.60 18.03 19.89
C ILE A 106 -5.98 18.17 20.54
N GLN A 107 -6.15 17.57 21.72
CA GLN A 107 -7.34 17.74 22.56
C GLN A 107 -7.23 19.02 23.38
#